data_AF-A0A359FZG1-F1
#
_entry.id   AF-A0A359FZG1-F1
#
_cell.length_a   1.000
_cell.length_b   1.000
_cell.length_c   1.000
_cell.angle_alpha   90.00
_cell.angle_beta   90.00
_cell.angle_gamma   90.00
#
_symmetry.space_group_name_H-M   'P 1'
#
loop_
_entity.id
_entity.type
_entity.pdbx_description
1 polymer ?
#
loop_
_entity_poly.entity_id
_entity_poly.type
_entity_poly.pdbx_seq_one_letter_code
_entity_poly.pdbx_strand_id
1 'polypeptide(L)'
;MTEEKKNIPDEKGDKPGNSNPKMPQFNAYWIYGIIFAVLIGITMFSGGQAPQKVSWSVFENQILPGGDIVRIVVITNEGDAEVTINESALGKYSDILKDHATLPRTGPHLLVKIPTLDKLEEARKSAEEAKGIQIPIEYEERSNLLRDFFMMMLPFLLIIGIWVFFFRRMSSQGGAGGAGGIFNVGKSKARMFDKETAVKVTFNDVAGLAEAKVELEEIVEFLKKPEKFTQLGGKIPKGALLVGPPG
;
A
#
# COMPACT_ATOMS: atom_id res chain seq x y z
N MET A 1 -43.41 -63.48 33.58
CA MET A 1 -42.36 -62.75 34.31
C MET A 1 -41.49 -62.09 33.25
N THR A 2 -41.92 -60.96 32.69
CA THR A 2 -41.45 -59.61 33.06
C THR A 2 -39.93 -59.56 33.23
N GLU A 3 -39.22 -58.91 32.30
CA GLU A 3 -38.54 -57.67 32.64
C GLU A 3 -38.10 -56.89 31.40
N GLU A 4 -38.28 -55.58 31.56
CA GLU A 4 -38.25 -54.49 30.60
C GLU A 4 -36.79 -54.07 30.38
N LYS A 5 -36.28 -54.16 29.15
CA LYS A 5 -34.94 -53.63 28.83
C LYS A 5 -35.00 -52.10 28.83
N LYS A 6 -34.67 -51.52 29.98
CA LYS A 6 -34.46 -50.09 30.19
C LYS A 6 -33.25 -49.61 29.39
N ASN A 7 -33.52 -48.64 28.54
CA ASN A 7 -32.57 -47.95 27.67
C ASN A 7 -31.60 -47.10 28.51
N ILE A 8 -30.29 -47.34 28.40
CA ILE A 8 -29.23 -46.47 28.94
C ILE A 8 -28.42 -45.98 27.73
N PRO A 9 -28.35 -44.67 27.44
CA PRO A 9 -27.52 -44.18 26.34
C PRO A 9 -26.05 -44.18 26.74
N ASP A 10 -25.18 -44.63 25.83
CA ASP A 10 -23.73 -44.54 25.93
C ASP A 10 -23.28 -43.08 26.11
N GLU A 11 -22.63 -42.83 27.24
CA GLU A 11 -21.96 -41.57 27.56
C GLU A 11 -20.70 -41.43 26.69
N LYS A 12 -20.83 -40.74 25.55
CA LYS A 12 -19.67 -40.27 24.78
C LYS A 12 -18.92 -39.22 25.59
N GLY A 13 -17.78 -39.61 26.15
CA GLY A 13 -16.81 -38.68 26.73
C GLY A 13 -16.22 -37.78 25.66
N ASP A 14 -16.73 -36.56 25.56
CA ASP A 14 -16.10 -35.46 24.83
C ASP A 14 -14.89 -34.96 25.63
N LYS A 15 -13.68 -35.13 25.05
CA LYS A 15 -12.48 -34.46 25.56
C LYS A 15 -12.62 -32.97 25.30
N PRO A 16 -12.32 -32.08 26.26
CA PRO A 16 -12.40 -30.65 26.02
C PRO A 16 -11.29 -30.26 25.03
N GLY A 17 -11.69 -29.84 23.84
CA GLY A 17 -10.81 -29.26 22.85
C GLY A 17 -10.20 -27.97 23.41
N ASN A 18 -8.89 -28.00 23.60
CA ASN A 18 -8.09 -26.82 23.92
C ASN A 18 -8.14 -25.83 22.76
N SER A 19 -9.11 -24.91 22.76
CA SER A 19 -9.20 -23.83 21.79
C SER A 19 -8.32 -22.66 22.24
N ASN A 20 -7.00 -22.85 22.15
CA ASN A 20 -6.10 -21.69 22.18
C ASN A 20 -6.34 -20.91 20.87
N PRO A 21 -6.75 -19.62 20.93
CA PRO A 21 -6.94 -18.84 19.73
C PRO A 21 -5.61 -18.76 18.99
N LYS A 22 -5.57 -19.30 17.76
CA LYS A 22 -4.40 -19.18 16.88
C LYS A 22 -4.20 -17.70 16.59
N MET A 23 -3.13 -17.11 17.13
CA MET A 23 -2.77 -15.75 16.81
C MET A 23 -2.55 -15.65 15.29
N PRO A 24 -3.05 -14.59 14.63
CA PRO A 24 -2.84 -14.40 13.21
C PRO A 24 -1.33 -14.37 12.93
N GLN A 25 -0.91 -15.07 11.86
CA GLN A 25 0.50 -15.12 11.49
C GLN A 25 0.97 -13.71 11.14
N PHE A 26 1.97 -13.21 11.88
CA PHE A 26 2.53 -11.88 11.67
C PHE A 26 3.20 -11.81 10.29
N ASN A 27 2.46 -11.28 9.32
CA ASN A 27 3.01 -10.87 8.05
C ASN A 27 3.67 -9.50 8.24
N ALA A 28 4.88 -9.29 7.71
CA ALA A 28 5.58 -8.00 7.80
C ALA A 28 4.71 -6.81 7.32
N TYR A 29 3.75 -7.05 6.42
CA TYR A 29 2.74 -6.07 6.00
C TYR A 29 1.83 -5.54 7.12
N TRP A 30 1.61 -6.29 8.21
CA TRP A 30 0.86 -5.81 9.37
C TRP A 30 1.58 -4.68 10.10
N ILE A 31 2.92 -4.71 10.14
CA ILE A 31 3.72 -3.64 10.76
C ILE A 31 3.54 -2.34 9.97
N TYR A 32 3.60 -2.41 8.63
CA TYR A 32 3.33 -1.25 7.77
C TYR A 32 1.89 -0.75 7.92
N GLY A 33 0.91 -1.65 8.03
CA GLY A 33 -0.49 -1.30 8.28
C GLY A 33 -0.70 -0.58 9.61
N ILE A 34 -0.04 -1.04 10.68
CA ILE A 34 -0.09 -0.39 12.00
C ILE A 34 0.59 0.97 11.96
N ILE A 35 1.77 1.09 11.34
CA ILE A 35 2.47 2.38 11.18
C ILE A 35 1.60 3.37 10.40
N PHE A 36 0.95 2.92 9.33
CA PHE A 36 0.03 3.75 8.54
C PHE A 36 -1.20 4.17 9.34
N ALA A 37 -1.79 3.25 10.11
CA ALA A 37 -2.92 3.55 11.00
C ALA A 37 -2.53 4.53 12.12
N VAL A 38 -1.33 4.41 12.68
CA VAL A 38 -0.79 5.34 13.68
C VAL A 38 -0.55 6.71 13.04
N LEU A 39 0.01 6.78 11.84
CA LEU A 39 0.16 8.04 11.09
C LEU A 39 -1.20 8.69 10.83
N ILE A 40 -2.19 7.93 10.37
CA ILE A 40 -3.56 8.45 10.18
C ILE A 40 -4.18 8.88 11.51
N GLY A 41 -3.95 8.12 12.58
CA GLY A 41 -4.42 8.47 13.92
C GLY A 41 -3.79 9.78 14.41
N ILE A 42 -2.50 9.99 14.16
CA ILE A 42 -1.79 11.23 14.48
C ILE A 42 -2.31 12.38 13.63
N THR A 43 -2.56 12.19 12.33
CA THR A 43 -3.09 13.26 11.47
C THR A 43 -4.52 13.62 11.82
N MET A 44 -5.38 12.64 12.14
CA MET A 44 -6.75 12.88 12.60
C MET A 44 -6.80 13.55 13.96
N PHE A 45 -5.94 13.14 14.90
CA PHE A 45 -5.88 13.75 16.23
C PHE A 45 -5.21 15.14 16.20
N SER A 46 -4.38 15.42 15.19
CA SER A 46 -3.83 16.76 14.95
C SER A 46 -4.80 17.73 14.27
N GLY A 47 -6.01 17.26 13.90
CA GLY A 47 -7.06 18.13 13.39
C GLY A 47 -7.51 19.10 14.48
N GLY A 48 -6.98 20.32 14.45
CA GLY A 48 -7.39 21.39 15.35
C GLY A 48 -8.91 21.62 15.28
N GLN A 49 -9.50 22.01 16.41
CA GLN A 49 -10.91 22.38 16.47
C GLN A 49 -11.19 23.49 15.45
N ALA A 50 -12.15 23.26 14.56
CA ALA A 50 -12.44 24.16 13.46
C ALA A 50 -13.22 25.40 13.98
N PRO A 51 -12.90 26.61 13.51
CA PRO A 51 -13.62 27.82 13.89
C PRO A 51 -15.08 27.78 13.46
N GLN A 52 -15.96 28.40 14.25
CA GLN A 52 -17.40 28.47 13.96
C GLN A 52 -17.66 29.45 12.80
N LYS A 53 -18.44 29.00 11.80
CA LYS A 53 -18.79 29.83 10.64
C LYS A 53 -19.90 30.82 11.00
N VAL A 54 -19.66 32.11 10.79
CA VAL A 54 -20.60 33.19 11.08
C VAL A 54 -20.77 34.10 9.86
N SER A 55 -21.97 34.64 9.67
CA SER A 55 -22.25 35.52 8.54
C SER A 55 -21.64 36.91 8.74
N TRP A 56 -21.33 37.58 7.62
CA TRP A 56 -20.79 38.95 7.61
C TRP A 56 -21.64 39.93 8.46
N SER A 57 -22.97 39.90 8.29
CA SER A 57 -23.87 40.81 8.98
C SER A 57 -23.87 40.63 10.50
N VAL A 58 -23.71 39.40 10.99
CA VAL A 58 -23.64 39.13 12.43
C VAL A 58 -22.31 39.63 12.98
N PHE A 59 -21.23 39.41 12.24
CA PHE A 59 -19.92 39.95 12.60
C PHE A 59 -19.91 41.49 12.67
N GLU A 60 -20.42 42.15 11.64
CA GLU A 60 -20.47 43.62 11.52
C GLU A 60 -21.34 44.28 12.59
N ASN A 61 -22.52 43.72 12.87
CA ASN A 61 -23.48 44.38 13.75
C ASN A 61 -23.38 43.97 15.22
N GLN A 62 -22.81 42.81 15.53
CA GLN A 62 -22.85 42.26 16.90
C GLN A 62 -21.46 42.08 17.51
N ILE A 63 -20.43 41.81 16.71
CA ILE A 63 -19.09 41.43 17.22
C ILE A 63 -18.10 42.58 17.09
N LEU A 64 -18.06 43.23 15.92
CA LEU A 64 -17.24 44.41 15.65
C LEU A 64 -17.48 45.56 16.65
N PRO A 65 -18.73 45.96 16.94
CA PRO A 65 -19.02 47.01 17.93
C PRO A 65 -18.68 46.59 19.36
N GLY A 66 -18.48 45.29 19.59
CA GLY A 66 -18.06 44.71 20.86
C GLY A 66 -16.67 45.16 21.29
N GLY A 67 -15.75 45.42 20.34
CA GLY A 67 -14.36 45.78 20.65
C GLY A 67 -13.56 44.68 21.33
N ASP A 68 -14.07 43.44 21.31
CA ASP A 68 -13.49 42.30 22.01
C ASP A 68 -12.52 41.49 21.13
N ILE A 69 -12.16 42.04 19.96
CA ILE A 69 -11.35 41.38 18.93
C ILE A 69 -9.86 41.59 19.22
N VAL A 70 -9.11 40.49 19.25
CA VAL A 70 -7.66 40.50 19.48
C VAL A 70 -6.89 40.57 18.16
N ARG A 71 -7.34 39.84 17.13
CA ARG A 71 -6.73 39.84 15.80
C ARG A 71 -7.70 39.35 14.73
N ILE A 72 -7.48 39.81 13.50
CA ILE A 72 -8.19 39.35 12.31
C ILE A 72 -7.14 38.80 11.33
N VAL A 73 -7.29 37.54 10.93
CA VAL A 73 -6.44 36.91 9.90
C VAL A 73 -7.27 36.72 8.65
N VAL A 74 -6.90 37.37 7.56
CA VAL A 74 -7.60 37.27 6.28
C VAL A 74 -6.99 36.13 5.47
N ILE A 75 -7.81 35.13 5.12
CA ILE A 75 -7.44 34.00 4.27
C ILE A 75 -7.67 34.41 2.81
N THR A 76 -6.61 34.91 2.18
CA THR A 76 -6.67 35.55 0.86
C THR A 76 -7.23 34.64 -0.24
N ASN A 77 -6.95 33.35 -0.18
CA ASN A 77 -7.36 32.37 -1.18
C ASN A 77 -8.79 31.85 -1.01
N GLU A 78 -9.40 31.97 0.17
CA GLU A 78 -10.78 31.53 0.45
C GLU A 78 -11.77 32.71 0.49
N GLY A 79 -11.29 33.94 0.71
CA GLY A 79 -12.13 35.12 0.91
C GLY A 79 -12.80 35.16 2.28
N ASP A 80 -12.28 34.37 3.23
CA ASP A 80 -12.76 34.27 4.59
C ASP A 80 -11.78 34.99 5.54
N ALA A 81 -12.27 35.53 6.66
CA ALA A 81 -11.46 36.02 7.76
C ALA A 81 -11.68 35.20 9.01
N GLU A 82 -10.58 34.87 9.66
CA GLU A 82 -10.59 34.31 11.00
C GLU A 82 -10.46 35.40 12.04
N VAL A 83 -11.40 35.41 12.98
CA VAL A 83 -11.43 36.42 14.04
C VAL A 83 -11.15 35.73 15.37
N THR A 84 -10.15 36.24 16.06
CA THR A 84 -9.80 35.81 17.42
C THR A 84 -10.44 36.79 18.41
N ILE A 85 -11.32 36.30 19.26
CA ILE A 85 -11.95 37.08 20.34
C ILE A 85 -11.15 36.85 21.63
N ASN A 86 -11.15 37.84 22.52
CA ASN A 86 -10.60 37.72 23.87
C ASN A 86 -11.35 36.65 24.69
N GLU A 87 -10.62 35.87 25.49
CA GLU A 87 -11.17 34.76 26.28
C GLU A 87 -12.31 35.21 27.20
N SER A 88 -12.19 36.39 27.81
CA SER A 88 -13.21 36.98 28.70
C SER A 88 -14.53 37.33 27.99
N ALA A 89 -14.49 37.54 26.68
CA ALA A 89 -15.66 37.94 25.90
C ALA A 89 -16.33 36.76 25.19
N LEU A 90 -15.74 35.56 25.24
CA LEU A 90 -16.37 34.34 24.69
C LEU A 90 -17.74 34.10 25.31
N GLY A 91 -17.87 34.28 26.64
CA GLY A 91 -19.14 34.14 27.35
C GLY A 91 -20.25 35.06 26.85
N LYS A 92 -19.91 36.25 26.34
CA LYS A 92 -20.88 37.25 25.84
C LYS A 92 -21.48 36.88 24.48
N TYR A 93 -20.75 36.11 23.68
CA TYR A 93 -21.17 35.72 22.33
C TYR A 93 -21.63 34.26 22.26
N SER A 94 -21.97 33.63 23.40
CA SER A 94 -22.47 32.24 23.50
C SER A 94 -23.64 31.93 22.60
N ASP A 95 -24.53 32.89 22.42
CA ASP A 95 -25.78 32.67 21.69
C ASP A 95 -25.53 32.60 20.17
N ILE A 96 -24.42 33.20 19.72
CA ILE A 96 -23.97 33.23 18.33
C ILE A 96 -22.99 32.09 18.07
N LEU A 97 -22.13 31.82 19.05
CA LEU A 97 -21.14 30.76 19.09
C LEU A 97 -21.79 29.51 19.67
N LYS A 98 -22.56 28.79 18.84
CA LYS A 98 -23.48 27.70 19.23
C LYS A 98 -22.88 26.54 20.05
N ASP A 99 -21.57 26.53 20.33
CA ASP A 99 -20.95 25.50 21.14
C ASP A 99 -19.59 25.91 21.72
N HIS A 100 -19.62 26.62 22.86
CA HIS A 100 -18.41 27.04 23.60
C HIS A 100 -17.46 25.90 23.98
N ALA A 101 -17.96 24.67 24.10
CA ALA A 101 -17.15 23.52 24.44
C ALA A 101 -16.21 23.07 23.31
N THR A 102 -16.51 23.48 22.07
CA THR A 102 -15.76 23.09 20.86
C THR A 102 -14.82 24.17 20.33
N LEU A 103 -14.79 25.34 20.99
CA LEU A 103 -13.93 26.45 20.59
C LEU A 103 -12.55 26.34 21.26
N PRO A 104 -11.46 26.59 20.52
CA PRO A 104 -10.12 26.62 21.09
C PRO A 104 -10.00 27.81 22.05
N ARG A 105 -9.46 27.59 23.27
CA ARG A 105 -9.26 28.67 24.27
C ARG A 105 -8.34 29.79 23.79
N THR A 106 -7.42 29.47 22.90
CA THR A 106 -6.46 30.40 22.29
C THR A 106 -6.41 30.08 20.80
N GLY A 107 -6.99 30.94 19.97
CA GLY A 107 -7.00 30.71 18.53
C GLY A 107 -8.13 31.44 17.79
N PRO A 108 -8.31 31.13 16.49
CA PRO A 108 -9.43 31.64 15.73
C PRO A 108 -10.73 31.03 16.27
N HIS A 109 -11.66 31.88 16.67
CA HIS A 109 -12.95 31.44 17.22
C HIS A 109 -14.05 31.48 16.17
N LEU A 110 -13.93 32.41 15.22
CA LEU A 110 -14.91 32.69 14.19
C LEU A 110 -14.26 32.61 12.82
N LEU A 111 -15.00 32.11 11.85
CA LEU A 111 -14.68 32.20 10.44
C LEU A 111 -15.82 32.96 9.74
N VAL A 112 -15.50 34.12 9.20
CA VAL A 112 -16.44 35.05 8.59
C VAL A 112 -16.14 35.17 7.11
N LYS A 113 -17.15 34.94 6.27
CA LYS A 113 -17.00 35.16 4.83
C LYS A 113 -17.06 36.65 4.52
N ILE A 114 -15.96 37.20 4.02
CA ILE A 114 -15.84 38.64 3.77
C ILE A 114 -16.37 38.96 2.36
N PRO A 115 -17.16 40.03 2.18
CA PRO A 115 -17.59 40.46 0.86
C PRO A 115 -16.43 41.00 0.00
N THR A 116 -15.65 41.93 0.56
CA THR A 116 -14.47 42.57 -0.07
C THR A 116 -13.50 43.05 1.01
N LEU A 117 -12.21 43.15 0.66
CA LEU A 117 -11.18 43.64 1.58
C LEU A 117 -11.47 45.08 2.05
N ASP A 118 -11.88 45.95 1.13
CA ASP A 118 -12.20 47.35 1.44
C ASP A 118 -13.30 47.47 2.50
N LYS A 119 -14.33 46.62 2.43
CA LYS A 119 -15.42 46.62 3.42
C LYS A 119 -14.97 46.14 4.79
N LEU A 120 -14.02 45.21 4.84
CA LEU A 120 -13.41 44.79 6.10
C LEU A 120 -12.59 45.92 6.72
N GLU A 121 -11.78 46.60 5.92
CA GLU A 121 -10.98 47.73 6.40
C GLU A 121 -11.85 48.89 6.89
N GLU A 122 -12.93 49.21 6.18
CA GLU A 122 -13.90 50.23 6.59
C GLU A 122 -14.62 49.86 7.89
N ALA A 123 -15.13 48.63 7.98
CA ALA A 123 -15.79 48.13 9.18
C ALA A 123 -14.84 48.06 10.38
N ARG A 124 -13.56 47.70 10.15
CA ARG A 124 -12.52 47.74 11.18
C ARG A 124 -12.27 49.18 11.62
N LYS A 125 -11.97 50.08 10.68
CA LYS A 125 -11.61 51.47 10.98
C LYS A 125 -12.70 52.18 11.79
N SER A 126 -13.98 51.95 11.44
CA SER A 126 -15.10 52.48 12.21
C SER A 126 -15.16 51.92 13.65
N ALA A 127 -14.83 50.64 13.85
CA ALA A 127 -14.75 50.04 15.19
C ALA A 127 -13.53 50.56 15.99
N GLU A 128 -12.39 50.79 15.33
CA GLU A 128 -11.20 51.38 15.96
C GLU A 128 -11.44 52.83 16.38
N GLU A 129 -12.09 53.64 15.54
CA GLU A 129 -12.45 55.03 15.86
C GLU A 129 -13.47 55.12 17.00
N ALA A 130 -14.42 54.19 17.06
CA ALA A 130 -15.44 54.17 18.10
C ALA A 130 -14.90 53.78 19.49
N LYS A 131 -13.82 53.00 19.57
CA LYS A 131 -13.29 52.47 20.85
C LYS A 131 -11.83 52.77 21.14
N GLY A 132 -11.08 53.34 20.21
CA GLY A 132 -9.66 53.64 20.35
C GLY A 132 -8.77 52.40 20.45
N ILE A 133 -9.18 51.26 19.89
CA ILE A 133 -8.45 49.98 19.94
C ILE A 133 -7.78 49.75 18.57
N GLN A 134 -6.54 49.26 18.54
CA GLN A 134 -5.87 48.83 17.31
C GLN A 134 -6.05 47.32 17.14
N ILE A 135 -6.67 46.90 16.04
CA ILE A 135 -6.93 45.49 15.73
C ILE A 135 -5.93 45.03 14.66
N PRO A 136 -4.89 44.25 14.97
CA PRO A 136 -3.95 43.78 13.94
C PRO A 136 -4.67 42.95 12.87
N ILE A 137 -4.33 43.22 11.60
CA ILE A 137 -4.72 42.41 10.44
C ILE A 137 -3.48 41.69 9.93
N GLU A 138 -3.61 40.37 9.80
CA GLU A 138 -2.63 39.50 9.18
C GLU A 138 -3.25 38.87 7.93
N TYR A 139 -2.41 38.57 6.94
CA TYR A 139 -2.82 37.93 5.69
C TYR A 139 -2.13 36.58 5.60
N GLU A 140 -2.94 35.53 5.46
CA GLU A 140 -2.43 34.17 5.32
C GLU A 140 -3.01 33.52 4.07
N GLU A 141 -2.21 32.64 3.46
CA GLU A 141 -2.69 31.72 2.43
C GLU A 141 -2.85 30.33 3.05
N ARG A 142 -4.05 29.78 2.99
CA ARG A 142 -4.30 28.43 3.50
C ARG A 142 -3.87 27.40 2.47
N SER A 143 -2.85 26.63 2.81
CA SER A 143 -2.41 25.48 2.02
C SER A 143 -3.38 24.31 2.20
N ASN A 144 -3.92 23.78 1.10
CA ASN A 144 -4.76 22.60 1.13
C ASN A 144 -3.88 21.37 1.23
N LEU A 145 -3.61 20.90 2.45
CA LEU A 145 -2.73 19.74 2.71
C LEU A 145 -3.06 18.53 1.83
N LEU A 146 -4.34 18.25 1.59
CA LEU A 146 -4.76 17.18 0.67
C LEU A 146 -4.34 17.47 -0.78
N ARG A 147 -4.59 18.69 -1.26
CA ARG A 147 -4.17 19.11 -2.61
C ARG A 147 -2.65 19.03 -2.74
N ASP A 148 -1.92 19.51 -1.74
CA ASP A 148 -0.45 19.50 -1.74
C ASP A 148 0.10 18.08 -1.70
N PHE A 149 -0.52 17.20 -0.90
CA PHE A 149 -0.20 15.77 -0.87
C PHE A 149 -0.43 15.11 -2.23
N PHE A 150 -1.58 15.35 -2.88
CA PHE A 150 -1.85 14.80 -4.20
C PHE A 150 -0.93 15.37 -5.28
N MET A 151 -0.62 16.67 -5.22
CA MET A 151 0.34 17.31 -6.12
C MET A 151 1.75 16.75 -5.95
N MET A 152 2.17 16.46 -4.71
CA MET A 152 3.45 15.81 -4.41
C MET A 152 3.48 14.36 -4.89
N MET A 153 2.35 13.63 -4.79
CA MET A 153 2.23 12.25 -5.24
C MET A 153 2.10 12.10 -6.76
N LEU A 154 1.62 13.14 -7.46
CA LEU A 154 1.39 13.14 -8.91
C LEU A 154 2.60 12.64 -9.73
N PRO A 155 3.84 13.14 -9.56
CA PRO A 155 4.99 12.65 -10.31
C PRO A 155 5.28 11.16 -10.06
N PHE A 156 5.12 10.69 -8.83
CA PHE A 156 5.31 9.27 -8.50
C PHE A 156 4.21 8.39 -9.08
N LEU A 157 2.96 8.82 -8.99
CA LEU A 157 1.82 8.12 -9.60
C LEU A 157 1.94 8.04 -11.11
N LEU A 158 2.46 9.09 -11.76
CA LEU A 158 2.73 9.08 -13.20
C LEU A 158 3.81 8.07 -13.55
N ILE A 159 4.94 8.04 -12.82
CA ILE A 159 6.00 7.04 -13.02
C ILE A 159 5.47 5.63 -12.80
N ILE A 160 4.74 5.38 -11.71
CA ILE A 160 4.12 4.09 -11.42
C ILE A 160 3.12 3.72 -12.52
N GLY A 161 2.31 4.67 -12.98
CA GLY A 161 1.34 4.45 -14.07
C GLY A 161 2.02 4.08 -15.38
N ILE A 162 3.10 4.76 -15.77
CA ILE A 162 3.92 4.43 -16.93
C ILE A 162 4.56 3.05 -16.75
N TRP A 163 5.14 2.78 -15.58
CA TRP A 163 5.75 1.50 -15.27
C TRP A 163 4.72 0.38 -15.36
N VAL A 164 3.59 0.49 -14.67
CA VAL A 164 2.47 -0.46 -14.76
C VAL A 164 1.96 -0.60 -16.19
N PHE A 165 1.88 0.47 -16.98
CA PHE A 165 1.52 0.40 -18.39
C PHE A 165 2.52 -0.44 -19.20
N PHE A 166 3.82 -0.24 -19.03
CA PHE A 166 4.87 -1.04 -19.68
C PHE A 166 4.86 -2.50 -19.21
N PHE A 167 4.75 -2.75 -17.91
CA PHE A 167 4.68 -4.11 -17.36
C PHE A 167 3.42 -4.84 -17.82
N ARG A 168 2.28 -4.14 -17.86
CA ARG A 168 1.03 -4.70 -18.35
C ARG A 168 1.10 -5.01 -19.86
N ARG A 169 1.72 -4.12 -20.64
CA ARG A 169 1.95 -4.34 -22.09
C ARG A 169 2.96 -5.45 -22.37
N MET A 170 4.00 -5.60 -21.56
CA MET A 170 4.98 -6.67 -21.72
C MET A 170 4.40 -8.03 -21.30
N SER A 171 3.49 -8.05 -20.31
CA SER A 171 2.79 -9.26 -19.87
C SER A 171 1.75 -9.80 -20.86
N SER A 172 1.25 -8.98 -21.79
CA SER A 172 0.26 -9.41 -22.79
C SER A 172 0.84 -10.03 -24.06
N GLN A 173 2.16 -9.91 -24.32
CA GLN A 173 2.83 -10.42 -25.53
C GLN A 173 3.65 -11.71 -25.27
N GLY A 174 3.80 -12.14 -24.02
CA GLY A 174 4.53 -13.35 -23.66
C GLY A 174 3.94 -13.97 -22.41
N GLY A 175 3.22 -15.07 -22.58
CA GLY A 175 2.44 -15.71 -21.53
C GLY A 175 3.23 -16.04 -20.27
N ALA A 176 2.50 -15.91 -19.15
CA ALA A 176 2.77 -16.46 -17.82
C ALA A 176 4.07 -16.01 -17.12
N GLY A 177 3.90 -15.15 -16.12
CA GLY A 177 4.81 -15.07 -14.98
C GLY A 177 6.02 -14.17 -15.19
N GLY A 178 6.26 -13.30 -14.21
CA GLY A 178 7.36 -12.36 -14.19
C GLY A 178 8.74 -12.99 -14.43
N ALA A 179 9.69 -12.12 -14.78
CA ALA A 179 11.12 -12.43 -14.85
C ALA A 179 11.56 -13.48 -15.90
N GLY A 180 10.71 -13.92 -16.82
CA GLY A 180 11.07 -15.00 -17.77
C GLY A 180 11.86 -14.60 -19.03
N GLY A 181 11.84 -13.33 -19.46
CA GLY A 181 12.40 -12.92 -20.76
C GLY A 181 13.91 -12.65 -20.75
N ILE A 182 14.44 -12.11 -19.66
CA ILE A 182 15.85 -11.70 -19.54
C ILE A 182 16.63 -12.61 -18.56
N PHE A 183 15.97 -13.22 -17.57
CA PHE A 183 16.60 -14.12 -16.59
C PHE A 183 16.58 -15.61 -16.98
N ASN A 184 16.08 -15.95 -18.17
CA ASN A 184 16.22 -17.31 -18.75
C ASN A 184 17.43 -17.43 -19.68
N VAL A 185 18.19 -16.35 -19.91
CA VAL A 185 19.49 -16.41 -20.58
C VAL A 185 20.46 -17.16 -19.66
N GLY A 186 20.75 -18.42 -20.00
CA GLY A 186 21.66 -19.27 -19.24
C GLY A 186 21.03 -20.53 -18.63
N LYS A 187 19.70 -20.68 -18.66
CA LYS A 187 19.08 -21.96 -18.28
C LYS A 187 19.17 -22.93 -19.45
N SER A 188 19.94 -24.00 -19.27
CA SER A 188 20.07 -25.10 -20.21
C SER A 188 18.68 -25.62 -20.63
N LYS A 189 18.40 -25.66 -21.94
CA LYS A 189 17.23 -26.33 -22.52
C LYS A 189 17.41 -27.85 -22.56
N ALA A 190 18.09 -28.43 -21.56
CA ALA A 190 18.24 -29.87 -21.48
C ALA A 190 16.87 -30.51 -21.25
N ARG A 191 16.42 -31.32 -22.21
CA ARG A 191 15.26 -32.18 -22.01
C ARG A 191 15.72 -33.35 -21.14
N MET A 192 15.24 -33.44 -19.90
CA MET A 192 15.39 -34.66 -19.13
C MET A 192 14.52 -35.73 -19.79
N PHE A 193 15.16 -36.70 -20.43
CA PHE A 193 14.48 -37.89 -20.90
C PHE A 193 14.40 -38.86 -19.71
N ASP A 194 13.20 -39.06 -19.18
CA ASP A 194 12.96 -40.12 -18.20
C ASP A 194 12.97 -41.48 -18.92
N LYS A 195 13.38 -42.54 -18.22
CA LYS A 195 13.44 -43.92 -18.76
C LYS A 195 12.09 -44.36 -19.36
N GLU A 196 10.98 -43.80 -18.84
CA GLU A 196 9.63 -44.12 -19.30
C GLU A 196 9.18 -43.31 -20.54
N THR A 197 9.80 -42.15 -20.79
CA THR A 197 9.54 -41.31 -21.98
C THR A 197 10.52 -41.59 -23.12
N ALA A 198 11.36 -42.62 -22.98
CA ALA A 198 12.47 -42.91 -23.87
C ALA A 198 12.01 -43.34 -25.27
N VAL A 199 12.64 -42.73 -26.28
CA VAL A 199 12.66 -43.26 -27.65
C VAL A 199 13.29 -44.65 -27.61
N LYS A 200 12.50 -45.69 -27.89
CA LYS A 200 12.92 -47.10 -27.86
C LYS A 200 13.59 -47.50 -29.18
N VAL A 201 14.75 -46.93 -29.46
CA VAL A 201 15.58 -47.31 -30.62
C VAL A 201 16.73 -48.20 -30.15
N THR A 202 16.96 -49.30 -30.86
CA THR A 202 18.00 -50.30 -30.58
C THR A 202 18.99 -50.42 -31.74
N PHE A 203 20.12 -51.11 -31.55
CA PHE A 203 21.10 -51.34 -32.64
C PHE A 203 20.53 -52.13 -33.82
N ASN A 204 19.41 -52.83 -33.63
CA ASN A 204 18.69 -53.53 -34.69
C ASN A 204 17.97 -52.57 -35.65
N ASP A 205 17.62 -51.37 -35.17
CA ASP A 205 16.90 -50.36 -35.95
C ASP A 205 17.84 -49.48 -36.80
N VAL A 206 19.16 -49.73 -36.71
CA VAL A 206 20.19 -49.03 -37.48
C VAL A 206 20.61 -49.94 -38.64
N ALA A 207 20.61 -49.43 -39.88
CA ALA A 207 21.14 -50.17 -41.03
C ALA A 207 22.60 -49.79 -41.31
N GLY A 208 23.45 -50.76 -41.69
CA GLY A 208 24.85 -50.51 -42.06
C GLY A 208 25.80 -50.25 -40.88
N LEU A 209 26.92 -49.56 -41.16
CA LEU A 209 27.94 -49.11 -40.19
C LEU A 209 28.41 -50.19 -39.21
N ALA A 210 28.69 -51.40 -39.71
CA ALA A 210 29.03 -52.56 -38.89
C ALA A 210 30.22 -52.30 -37.95
N GLU A 211 31.26 -51.61 -38.42
CA GLU A 211 32.43 -51.26 -37.61
C GLU A 211 32.07 -50.34 -36.44
N ALA A 212 31.34 -49.26 -36.69
CA ALA A 212 30.94 -48.30 -35.66
C ALA A 212 29.97 -48.91 -34.63
N LYS A 213 29.12 -49.86 -35.05
CA LYS A 213 28.26 -50.60 -34.12
C LYS A 213 29.06 -51.45 -33.15
N VAL A 214 30.07 -52.18 -33.63
CA VAL A 214 30.92 -53.03 -32.78
C VAL A 214 31.65 -52.19 -31.73
N GLU A 215 32.19 -51.04 -32.12
CA GLU A 215 32.87 -50.13 -31.18
C GLU A 215 31.91 -49.54 -30.13
N LEU A 216 30.69 -49.16 -30.53
CA LEU A 216 29.68 -48.65 -29.60
C LEU A 216 29.09 -49.74 -28.69
N GLU A 217 28.98 -50.97 -29.19
CA GLU A 217 28.54 -52.13 -28.40
C GLU A 217 29.48 -52.40 -27.23
N GLU A 218 30.79 -52.23 -27.40
CA GLU A 218 31.77 -52.34 -26.32
C GLU A 218 31.49 -51.30 -25.21
N ILE A 219 31.23 -50.04 -25.59
CA ILE A 219 30.89 -48.97 -24.65
C ILE A 219 29.58 -49.30 -23.92
N VAL A 220 28.59 -49.85 -24.62
CA VAL A 220 27.32 -50.28 -24.00
C VAL A 220 27.51 -51.47 -23.08
N GLU A 221 28.34 -52.46 -23.44
CA GLU A 221 28.68 -53.60 -22.57
C GLU A 221 29.40 -53.10 -21.31
N PHE A 222 30.31 -52.13 -21.47
CA PHE A 222 30.98 -51.46 -20.36
C PHE A 222 29.99 -50.78 -19.42
N LEU A 223 29.02 -50.02 -19.95
CA LEU A 223 28.00 -49.33 -19.14
C LEU A 223 27.05 -50.31 -18.44
N LYS A 224 26.80 -51.48 -19.04
CA LYS A 224 25.97 -52.55 -18.44
C LYS A 224 26.72 -53.35 -17.37
N LYS A 225 28.02 -53.61 -17.55
CA LYS A 225 28.85 -54.46 -16.69
C LYS A 225 30.24 -53.84 -16.45
N PRO A 226 30.34 -52.69 -15.76
CA PRO A 226 31.59 -51.96 -15.62
C PRO A 226 32.67 -52.72 -14.83
N GLU A 227 32.26 -53.62 -13.93
CA GLU A 227 33.15 -54.40 -13.08
C GLU A 227 34.08 -55.31 -13.88
N LYS A 228 33.56 -55.97 -14.92
CA LYS A 228 34.31 -56.89 -15.80
C LYS A 228 35.51 -56.19 -16.45
N PHE A 229 35.32 -54.96 -16.91
CA PHE A 229 36.34 -54.20 -17.61
C PHE A 229 37.30 -53.49 -16.64
N THR A 230 36.81 -53.06 -15.48
CA THR A 230 37.65 -52.44 -14.44
C THR A 230 38.63 -53.44 -13.84
N GLN A 231 38.23 -54.72 -13.67
CA GLN A 231 39.12 -55.80 -13.20
C GLN A 231 40.28 -56.07 -14.15
N LEU A 232 40.10 -55.85 -15.45
CA LEU A 232 41.13 -55.97 -16.48
C LEU A 232 41.98 -54.68 -16.61
N GLY A 233 41.76 -53.67 -15.75
CA GLY A 233 42.46 -52.39 -15.79
C GLY A 233 41.91 -51.39 -16.82
N GLY A 234 40.77 -51.68 -17.45
CA GLY A 234 40.12 -50.81 -18.42
C GLY A 234 39.59 -49.53 -17.79
N LYS A 235 39.79 -48.39 -18.46
CA LYS A 235 39.27 -47.08 -18.05
C LYS A 235 37.98 -46.73 -18.79
N ILE A 236 37.04 -46.11 -18.10
CA ILE A 236 35.76 -45.69 -18.68
C ILE A 236 35.99 -44.58 -19.72
N PRO A 237 35.50 -44.74 -20.96
CA PRO A 237 35.45 -43.64 -21.92
C PRO A 237 34.56 -42.50 -21.38
N LYS A 238 35.06 -41.26 -21.42
CA LYS A 238 34.31 -40.09 -20.92
C LYS A 238 33.32 -39.51 -21.92
N GLY A 239 33.36 -39.97 -23.17
CA GLY A 239 32.48 -39.53 -24.25
C GLY A 239 32.91 -40.13 -25.58
N ALA A 240 32.02 -40.09 -26.56
CA ALA A 240 32.29 -40.43 -27.95
C ALA A 240 31.86 -39.25 -28.83
N LEU A 241 32.64 -38.95 -29.86
CA LEU A 241 32.31 -37.94 -30.85
C LEU A 241 31.90 -38.64 -32.15
N LEU A 242 30.63 -38.51 -32.52
CA LEU A 242 30.12 -39.06 -33.78
C LEU A 242 30.25 -37.97 -34.87
N VAL A 243 30.96 -38.26 -35.95
CA VAL A 243 31.23 -37.31 -37.05
C VAL A 243 30.72 -37.91 -38.35
N GLY A 244 29.95 -37.12 -39.12
CA GLY A 244 29.42 -37.51 -40.42
C GLY A 244 28.73 -36.34 -41.14
N PRO A 245 28.40 -36.50 -42.43
CA PRO A 245 27.53 -35.56 -43.14
C PRO A 245 26.14 -35.50 -42.46
N PRO A 246 25.38 -34.41 -42.65
CA PRO A 246 24.04 -34.28 -42.07
C PRO A 246 23.11 -35.38 -42.60
N GLY A 247 22.54 -36.17 -41.69
CA GLY A 247 21.72 -37.36 -41.99
C GLY A 247 22.17 -38.53 -41.13
#